data_AF-A0A1H4DZR8-F1
#
_entry.id   AF-A0A1H4DZR8-F1
#
_cell.length_a   1.000
_cell.length_b   1.000
_cell.length_c   1.000
_cell.angle_alpha   90.00
_cell.angle_beta   90.00
_cell.angle_gamma   90.00
#
_symmetry.space_group_name_H-M   'P 1'
#
loop_
_entity.id
_entity.type
_entity.pdbx_description
1 polymer ?
#
loop_
_entity_poly.entity_id
_entity_poly.type
_entity_poly.pdbx_seq_one_letter_code
_entity_poly.pdbx_strand_id
1 'polypeptide(L)'
;TEKTSQQVDALKENPNIVFVELDATLVADEAAFAQEVNRCLELEEAAIRAGKTVCVYTTRKLITADTGDKEDDLRLSVRISDAVQSLVGRLSVVPSFVIAKGGITSSDVGTKALAVKKANVLGQIKPGIPVWQTGAESKFPLTPYVIFPGNVGETTTLREAAEVLMA
;
A
#
# COMPACT_ATOMS: atom_id res chain seq x y z
N THR A 1 10.29 -7.43 -3.53
CA THR A 1 11.13 -8.53 -3.03
C THR A 1 10.37 -9.84 -3.09
N GLU A 2 11.07 -10.98 -3.12
CA GLU A 2 10.47 -12.33 -3.09
C GLU A 2 9.62 -12.55 -1.84
N LYS A 3 10.13 -12.18 -0.66
CA LYS A 3 9.39 -12.25 0.61
C LYS A 3 8.07 -11.48 0.58
N THR A 4 8.04 -10.32 -0.08
CA THR A 4 6.80 -9.57 -0.27
C THR A 4 5.82 -10.31 -1.18
N SER A 5 6.29 -11.03 -2.22
CA SER A 5 5.39 -11.90 -2.99
C SER A 5 4.76 -12.94 -2.09
N GLN A 6 5.57 -13.71 -1.37
CA GLN A 6 5.11 -14.81 -0.53
C GLN A 6 4.10 -14.33 0.52
N GLN A 7 4.33 -13.16 1.12
CA GLN A 7 3.41 -12.58 2.09
C GLN A 7 2.11 -12.08 1.48
N VAL A 8 2.13 -11.55 0.25
CA VAL A 8 0.91 -11.18 -0.49
C VAL A 8 0.15 -12.43 -0.96
N ASP A 9 0.85 -13.48 -1.40
CA ASP A 9 0.23 -14.73 -1.82
C ASP A 9 -0.46 -15.43 -0.63
N ALA A 10 0.18 -15.44 0.55
CA ALA A 10 -0.47 -15.90 1.77
C ALA A 10 -1.66 -15.03 2.18
N LEU A 11 -1.61 -13.71 1.96
CA LEU A 11 -2.74 -12.80 2.20
C LEU A 11 -3.93 -13.14 1.30
N LYS A 12 -3.70 -13.55 0.05
CA LYS A 12 -4.74 -13.96 -0.92
C LYS A 12 -5.55 -15.18 -0.49
N GLU A 13 -5.05 -15.97 0.45
CA GLU A 13 -5.81 -17.07 1.04
C GLU A 13 -6.98 -16.59 1.91
N ASN A 14 -7.02 -15.31 2.30
CA ASN A 14 -8.12 -14.74 3.09
C ASN A 14 -9.26 -14.26 2.17
N PRO A 15 -10.46 -14.91 2.19
CA PRO A 15 -11.56 -14.59 1.28
C PRO A 15 -12.27 -13.27 1.60
N ASN A 16 -11.97 -12.65 2.74
CA ASN A 16 -12.59 -11.40 3.17
C ASN A 16 -11.82 -10.15 2.72
N ILE A 17 -10.75 -10.33 1.95
CA ILE A 17 -9.93 -9.24 1.40
C ILE A 17 -10.14 -9.17 -0.10
N VAL A 18 -10.51 -7.99 -0.59
CA VAL A 18 -10.59 -7.69 -2.02
C VAL A 18 -9.20 -7.32 -2.53
N PHE A 19 -8.77 -7.95 -3.62
CA PHE A 19 -7.47 -7.72 -4.22
C PHE A 19 -7.61 -6.86 -5.47
N VAL A 20 -6.87 -5.77 -5.52
CA VAL A 20 -6.80 -4.87 -6.68
C VAL A 20 -5.34 -4.82 -7.13
N GLU A 21 -5.07 -5.36 -8.31
CA GLU A 21 -3.76 -5.19 -8.94
C GLU A 21 -3.73 -3.84 -9.68
N LEU A 22 -2.67 -3.07 -9.46
CA LEU A 22 -2.28 -1.91 -10.25
C LEU A 22 -1.31 -2.37 -11.34
N ASP A 23 -1.73 -2.30 -12.60
CA ASP A 23 -0.90 -2.66 -13.74
C ASP A 23 0.26 -1.66 -13.92
N ALA A 24 1.41 -2.01 -13.34
CA ALA A 24 2.61 -1.18 -13.40
C ALA A 24 3.29 -1.23 -14.77
N THR A 25 2.90 -2.16 -15.67
CA THR A 25 3.47 -2.22 -17.02
C THR A 25 3.07 -1.03 -17.88
N LEU A 26 1.98 -0.35 -17.52
CA LEU A 26 1.48 0.83 -18.21
C LEU A 26 2.27 2.10 -17.86
N VAL A 27 3.20 2.08 -16.90
CA VAL A 27 3.89 3.28 -16.39
C VAL A 27 4.56 4.12 -17.48
N ALA A 28 4.97 3.53 -18.61
CA ALA A 28 5.57 4.27 -19.71
C ALA A 28 4.56 5.18 -20.45
N ASP A 29 3.28 4.78 -20.51
CA ASP A 29 2.19 5.55 -21.11
C ASP A 29 1.44 6.32 -20.01
N GLU A 30 1.64 7.65 -19.98
CA GLU A 30 1.04 8.50 -18.95
C GLU A 30 -0.49 8.45 -18.94
N ALA A 31 -1.14 8.42 -20.11
CA ALA A 31 -2.59 8.42 -20.20
C ALA A 31 -3.17 7.07 -19.76
N ALA A 32 -2.57 5.96 -20.22
CA ALA A 32 -2.99 4.62 -19.84
C ALA A 32 -2.76 4.37 -18.34
N PHE A 33 -1.61 4.79 -17.81
CA PHE A 33 -1.30 4.63 -16.39
C PHE A 33 -2.23 5.45 -15.50
N ALA A 34 -2.57 6.68 -15.90
CA ALA A 34 -3.53 7.51 -15.17
C ALA A 34 -4.94 6.88 -15.13
N GLN A 35 -5.38 6.28 -16.25
CA GLN A 35 -6.65 5.54 -16.29
C GLN A 35 -6.62 4.32 -15.37
N GLU A 36 -5.51 3.59 -15.35
CA GLU A 36 -5.34 2.43 -14.48
C GLU A 36 -5.35 2.80 -12.99
N VAL A 37 -4.68 3.89 -12.60
CA VAL A 37 -4.75 4.42 -11.23
C VAL A 37 -6.19 4.81 -10.86
N ASN A 38 -6.95 5.43 -11.78
CA ASN A 38 -8.35 5.77 -11.52
C ASN A 38 -9.23 4.52 -11.37
N ARG A 39 -9.03 3.50 -12.20
CA ARG A 39 -9.72 2.22 -12.06
C ARG A 39 -9.45 1.57 -10.71
N CYS A 40 -8.19 1.55 -10.27
CA CYS A 40 -7.83 1.03 -8.95
C CYS A 40 -8.50 1.82 -7.82
N LEU A 41 -8.49 3.15 -7.90
CA LEU A 41 -9.13 4.05 -6.93
C LEU A 41 -10.64 3.79 -6.82
N GLU A 42 -11.33 3.66 -7.95
CA GLU A 42 -12.78 3.38 -7.97
C GLU A 42 -13.10 2.03 -7.30
N LEU A 43 -12.30 1.00 -7.58
CA LEU A 43 -12.47 -0.33 -7.01
C LEU A 43 -12.19 -0.37 -5.50
N GLU A 44 -11.11 0.27 -5.05
CA GLU A 44 -10.81 0.32 -3.61
C GLU A 44 -11.89 1.09 -2.85
N GLU A 45 -12.37 2.22 -3.37
CA GLU A 45 -13.42 2.97 -2.70
C GLU A 45 -14.74 2.20 -2.66
N ALA A 46 -15.13 1.55 -3.77
CA ALA A 46 -16.36 0.76 -3.81
C ALA A 46 -16.33 -0.38 -2.76
N ALA A 47 -15.20 -1.07 -2.64
CA ALA A 47 -15.04 -2.15 -1.67
C ALA A 47 -15.00 -1.63 -0.21
N ILE A 48 -14.30 -0.53 0.07
CA ILE A 48 -14.29 0.08 1.40
C ILE A 48 -15.70 0.54 1.81
N ARG A 49 -16.46 1.17 0.91
CA ARG A 49 -17.87 1.56 1.18
C ARG A 49 -18.77 0.36 1.46
N ALA A 50 -18.47 -0.80 0.86
CA ALA A 50 -19.16 -2.05 1.13
C ALA A 50 -18.71 -2.75 2.43
N GLY A 51 -17.85 -2.11 3.24
CA GLY A 51 -17.35 -2.66 4.50
C GLY A 51 -16.33 -3.79 4.30
N LYS A 52 -15.61 -3.80 3.17
CA LYS A 52 -14.58 -4.80 2.86
C LYS A 52 -13.19 -4.22 3.04
N THR A 53 -12.26 -5.08 3.46
CA THR A 53 -10.82 -4.78 3.43
C THR A 53 -10.31 -4.91 2.00
N VAL A 54 -9.43 -4.00 1.58
CA VAL A 54 -8.84 -4.00 0.24
C VAL A 54 -7.32 -4.08 0.35
N CYS A 55 -6.70 -4.91 -0.49
CA CYS A 55 -5.26 -4.93 -0.69
C CYS A 55 -4.95 -4.50 -2.13
N VAL A 56 -4.30 -3.35 -2.28
CA VAL A 56 -3.76 -2.90 -3.56
C VAL A 56 -2.29 -3.30 -3.67
N TYR A 57 -1.90 -3.87 -4.80
CA TYR A 57 -0.53 -4.28 -5.07
C TYR A 57 -0.16 -4.05 -6.54
N THR A 58 1.12 -3.87 -6.83
CA THR A 58 1.61 -3.68 -8.20
C THR A 58 1.87 -5.01 -8.90
N THR A 59 1.88 -4.97 -10.22
CA THR A 59 2.38 -6.08 -11.05
C THR A 59 3.74 -6.60 -10.59
N ARG A 60 3.93 -7.91 -10.65
CA ARG A 60 5.16 -8.58 -10.19
C ARG A 60 6.30 -8.59 -11.20
N LYS A 61 6.04 -8.16 -12.45
CA LYS A 61 7.06 -8.06 -13.50
C LYS A 61 8.04 -6.94 -13.15
N LEU A 62 9.33 -7.20 -13.31
CA LEU A 62 10.34 -6.16 -13.24
C LEU A 62 10.09 -5.16 -14.38
N ILE A 63 9.90 -3.90 -14.03
CA ILE A 63 9.69 -2.82 -15.00
C ILE A 63 11.01 -2.07 -15.15
N THR A 64 11.52 -2.06 -16.38
CA THR A 64 12.71 -1.31 -16.80
C THR A 64 12.32 -0.36 -17.92
N ALA A 65 13.06 0.73 -18.06
CA ALA A 65 12.89 1.67 -19.16
C ALA A 65 13.41 1.14 -20.50
N ASP A 66 14.13 0.01 -20.47
CA ASP A 66 14.77 -0.64 -21.62
C ASP A 66 15.74 0.28 -22.39
N THR A 67 16.20 1.38 -21.75
CA THR A 67 17.18 2.34 -22.28
C THR A 67 18.62 2.00 -21.89
N GLY A 68 18.80 1.13 -20.88
CA GLY A 68 20.11 0.86 -20.26
C GLY A 68 20.57 1.96 -19.30
N ASP A 69 19.78 3.03 -19.13
CA ASP A 69 20.05 4.12 -18.19
C ASP A 69 19.37 3.85 -16.83
N LYS A 70 20.18 3.88 -15.77
CA LYS A 70 19.70 3.69 -14.40
C LYS A 70 18.82 4.86 -13.93
N GLU A 71 18.99 6.05 -14.49
CA GLU A 71 18.18 7.21 -14.13
C GLU A 71 16.73 7.05 -14.63
N ASP A 72 16.54 6.49 -15.83
CA ASP A 72 15.21 6.21 -16.37
C ASP A 72 14.48 5.12 -15.56
N ASP A 73 15.18 4.04 -15.21
CA ASP A 73 14.63 2.98 -14.33
C ASP A 73 14.20 3.53 -12.96
N LEU A 74 15.01 4.44 -12.41
CA LEU A 74 14.68 5.12 -11.15
C LEU A 74 13.45 6.01 -11.31
N ARG A 75 13.33 6.77 -12.41
CA ARG A 75 12.16 7.61 -12.70
C ARG A 75 10.88 6.77 -12.80
N LEU A 76 10.92 5.62 -13.47
CA LEU A 76 9.77 4.71 -13.52
C LEU A 76 9.39 4.18 -12.13
N SER A 77 10.39 3.78 -11.34
CA SER A 77 10.18 3.30 -9.97
C SER A 77 9.54 4.37 -9.07
N VAL A 78 9.97 5.63 -9.19
CA VAL A 78 9.37 6.76 -8.48
C VAL A 78 7.93 6.99 -8.93
N ARG A 79 7.64 6.96 -10.25
CA ARG A 79 6.27 7.10 -10.77
C ARG A 79 5.33 6.00 -10.25
N ILE A 80 5.81 4.77 -10.15
CA ILE A 80 5.02 3.66 -9.58
C ILE A 80 4.78 3.89 -8.08
N SER A 81 5.81 4.31 -7.32
CA SER A 81 5.66 4.63 -5.90
C SER A 81 4.65 5.76 -5.68
N ASP A 82 4.74 6.82 -6.49
CA ASP A 82 3.83 7.95 -6.44
C ASP A 82 2.40 7.55 -6.81
N ALA A 83 2.21 6.63 -7.77
CA ALA A 83 0.90 6.08 -8.08
C ALA A 83 0.30 5.30 -6.89
N VAL A 84 1.08 4.38 -6.29
CA VAL A 84 0.62 3.58 -5.14
C VAL A 84 0.24 4.45 -3.95
N GLN A 85 1.07 5.44 -3.59
CA GLN A 85 0.71 6.35 -2.49
C GLN A 85 -0.51 7.21 -2.86
N SER A 86 -0.66 7.59 -4.15
CA SER A 86 -1.79 8.43 -4.57
C SER A 86 -3.13 7.73 -4.42
N LEU A 87 -3.19 6.40 -4.50
CA LEU A 87 -4.41 5.65 -4.23
C LEU A 87 -4.91 5.95 -2.81
N VAL A 88 -4.04 5.75 -1.81
CA VAL A 88 -4.32 6.09 -0.41
C VAL A 88 -4.61 7.59 -0.25
N GLY A 89 -3.83 8.45 -0.91
CA GLY A 89 -3.93 9.91 -0.79
C GLY A 89 -5.19 10.50 -1.45
N ARG A 90 -5.80 9.80 -2.41
CA ARG A 90 -6.97 10.25 -3.17
C ARG A 90 -8.28 9.65 -2.69
N LEU A 91 -8.24 8.60 -1.86
CA LEU A 91 -9.42 8.05 -1.18
C LEU A 91 -10.26 9.17 -0.54
N SER A 92 -11.56 9.19 -0.88
CA SER A 92 -12.56 10.05 -0.25
C SER A 92 -13.21 9.39 0.98
N VAL A 93 -13.05 8.07 1.11
CA VAL A 93 -13.55 7.28 2.24
C VAL A 93 -12.46 7.07 3.28
N VAL A 94 -12.85 7.05 4.54
CA VAL A 94 -11.92 6.82 5.66
C VAL A 94 -11.89 5.32 5.95
N PRO A 95 -10.76 4.63 5.73
CA PRO A 95 -10.62 3.23 6.11
C PRO A 95 -10.46 3.09 7.64
N SER A 96 -10.86 1.94 8.19
CA SER A 96 -10.68 1.64 9.63
C SER A 96 -9.22 1.49 10.03
N PHE A 97 -8.34 1.15 9.09
CA PHE A 97 -6.89 1.05 9.27
C PHE A 97 -6.18 1.14 7.93
N VAL A 98 -4.86 1.36 7.95
CA VAL A 98 -3.99 1.31 6.77
C VAL A 98 -2.79 0.42 7.08
N ILE A 99 -2.44 -0.50 6.18
CA ILE A 99 -1.17 -1.24 6.22
C ILE A 99 -0.36 -0.88 4.98
N ALA A 100 0.84 -0.32 5.17
CA ALA A 100 1.79 -0.16 4.08
C ALA A 100 2.94 -1.14 4.26
N LYS A 101 3.37 -1.78 3.17
CA LYS A 101 4.47 -2.74 3.18
C LYS A 101 5.62 -2.29 2.30
N GLY A 102 6.83 -2.31 2.86
CA GLY A 102 8.06 -1.87 2.22
C GLY A 102 8.57 -0.56 2.81
N GLY A 103 9.90 -0.36 2.79
CA GLY A 103 10.51 0.81 3.44
C GLY A 103 10.09 2.13 2.83
N ILE A 104 10.28 2.29 1.52
CA ILE A 104 9.91 3.50 0.77
C ILE A 104 8.39 3.67 0.78
N THR A 105 7.64 2.63 0.41
CA THR A 105 6.18 2.67 0.37
C THR A 105 5.57 3.10 1.70
N SER A 106 6.04 2.56 2.84
CA SER A 106 5.51 2.96 4.14
C SER A 106 5.93 4.38 4.55
N SER A 107 7.08 4.85 4.09
CA SER A 107 7.49 6.23 4.32
C SER A 107 6.62 7.20 3.50
N ASP A 108 6.43 6.92 2.21
CA ASP A 108 5.64 7.73 1.30
C ASP A 108 4.15 7.74 1.67
N VAL A 109 3.58 6.59 2.00
CA VAL A 109 2.19 6.53 2.48
C VAL A 109 2.03 7.32 3.78
N GLY A 110 2.96 7.18 4.73
CA GLY A 110 2.89 7.90 5.99
C GLY A 110 3.01 9.42 5.83
N THR A 111 3.98 9.87 5.03
CA THR A 111 4.35 11.30 4.95
C THR A 111 3.64 12.06 3.84
N LYS A 112 3.41 11.45 2.66
CA LYS A 112 2.77 12.10 1.50
C LYS A 112 1.28 11.85 1.47
N ALA A 113 0.84 10.58 1.54
CA ALA A 113 -0.57 10.24 1.39
C ALA A 113 -1.39 10.55 2.65
N LEU A 114 -0.90 10.13 3.82
CA LEU A 114 -1.56 10.35 5.10
C LEU A 114 -1.19 11.69 5.74
N ALA A 115 -0.17 12.39 5.23
CA ALA A 115 0.31 13.67 5.74
C ALA A 115 0.65 13.66 7.25
N VAL A 116 1.10 12.52 7.78
CA VAL A 116 1.46 12.37 9.20
C VAL A 116 2.68 13.23 9.51
N LYS A 117 2.54 14.15 10.48
CA LYS A 117 3.66 14.93 11.02
C LYS A 117 4.06 14.43 12.39
N LYS A 118 3.08 13.97 13.17
CA LYS A 118 3.26 13.34 14.47
C LYS A 118 2.27 12.18 14.60
N ALA A 119 2.67 11.14 15.31
CA ALA A 119 1.82 9.99 15.57
C ALA A 119 2.10 9.44 16.98
N ASN A 120 1.08 8.85 17.58
CA ASN A 120 1.26 8.05 18.78
C ASN A 120 1.65 6.64 18.39
N VAL A 121 2.71 6.09 19.00
CA VAL A 121 3.06 4.68 18.81
C VAL A 121 2.18 3.86 19.74
N LEU A 122 1.23 3.12 19.18
CA LEU A 122 0.32 2.25 19.95
C LEU A 122 0.99 0.96 20.41
N GLY A 123 2.13 0.62 19.81
CA GLY A 123 2.88 -0.60 20.08
C GLY A 123 3.29 -1.27 18.77
N GLN A 124 3.32 -2.60 18.77
CA GLN A 124 3.63 -3.42 17.61
C GLN A 124 2.57 -4.51 17.42
N ILE A 125 2.11 -4.72 16.19
CA ILE A 125 1.11 -5.75 15.86
C ILE A 125 1.75 -7.14 15.77
N LYS A 126 3.03 -7.17 15.37
CA LYS A 126 3.91 -8.34 15.30
C LYS A 126 5.33 -7.86 15.61
N PRO A 127 6.27 -8.75 15.99
CA PRO A 127 7.66 -8.37 16.30
C PRO A 127 8.28 -7.52 15.18
N GLY A 128 8.67 -6.29 15.50
CA GLY A 128 9.30 -5.36 14.54
C GLY A 128 8.34 -4.67 13.58
N ILE A 129 7.02 -4.77 13.80
CA ILE A 129 5.97 -4.16 12.96
C ILE A 129 5.16 -3.17 13.80
N PRO A 130 5.54 -1.88 13.82
CA PRO A 130 4.88 -0.89 14.66
C PRO A 130 3.50 -0.49 14.14
N VAL A 131 2.64 -0.08 15.08
CA VAL A 131 1.34 0.53 14.79
C VAL A 131 1.36 1.98 15.28
N TRP A 132 1.08 2.89 14.37
CA TRP A 132 0.90 4.30 14.66
C TRP A 132 -0.58 4.63 14.72
N GLN A 133 -0.96 5.55 15.60
CA GLN A 133 -2.23 6.27 15.49
C GLN A 133 -1.92 7.62 14.87
N THR A 134 -2.54 7.90 13.73
CA THR A 134 -2.37 9.17 13.03
C THR A 134 -2.96 10.35 13.83
N GLY A 135 -2.32 11.50 13.73
CA GLY A 135 -2.76 12.73 14.41
C GLY A 135 -3.93 13.43 13.71
N ALA A 136 -4.49 14.44 14.38
CA ALA A 136 -5.62 15.23 13.87
C ALA A 136 -5.30 16.01 12.57
N GLU A 137 -4.02 16.22 12.27
CA GLU A 137 -3.55 16.87 11.05
C GLU A 137 -3.52 15.96 9.81
N SER A 138 -3.63 14.64 10.03
CA SER A 138 -3.48 13.65 8.97
C SER A 138 -4.73 13.56 8.09
N LYS A 139 -4.57 12.96 6.91
CA LYS A 139 -5.69 12.68 5.99
C LYS A 139 -6.79 11.86 6.65
N PHE A 140 -6.42 10.89 7.49
CA PHE A 140 -7.34 10.04 8.24
C PHE A 140 -7.02 10.13 9.73
N PRO A 141 -7.62 11.08 10.47
CA PRO A 141 -7.35 11.27 11.90
C PRO A 141 -7.69 10.05 12.75
N LEU A 142 -6.84 9.77 13.75
CA LEU A 142 -7.01 8.69 14.73
C LEU A 142 -7.03 7.27 14.14
N THR A 143 -6.71 7.13 12.85
CA THR A 143 -6.69 5.85 12.14
C THR A 143 -5.40 5.09 12.45
N PRO A 144 -5.48 3.79 12.79
CA PRO A 144 -4.33 2.91 12.88
C PRO A 144 -3.58 2.80 11.55
N TYR A 145 -2.29 3.08 11.56
CA TYR A 145 -1.38 2.93 10.45
C TYR A 145 -0.25 1.96 10.80
N VAL A 146 -0.21 0.82 10.12
CA VAL A 146 0.81 -0.21 10.27
C VAL A 146 1.92 0.02 9.26
N ILE A 147 3.13 0.21 9.76
CA ILE A 147 4.35 0.34 8.96
C ILE A 147 5.00 -1.04 8.90
N PHE A 148 4.81 -1.76 7.80
CA PHE A 148 5.28 -3.12 7.64
C PHE A 148 6.62 -3.14 6.89
N PRO A 149 7.77 -3.43 7.54
CA PRO A 149 9.06 -3.44 6.86
C PRO A 149 9.15 -4.51 5.76
N GLY A 150 9.89 -4.23 4.68
CA GLY A 150 9.95 -5.10 3.50
C GLY A 150 10.56 -6.49 3.75
N ASN A 151 11.37 -6.64 4.80
CA ASN A 151 12.15 -7.85 5.13
C ASN A 151 11.72 -8.54 6.43
N VAL A 152 10.75 -7.99 7.17
CA VAL A 152 10.31 -8.48 8.50
C VAL A 152 9.15 -9.49 8.38
N GLY A 153 9.04 -10.36 9.39
CA GLY A 153 7.96 -11.34 9.53
C GLY A 153 8.18 -12.64 8.76
N GLU A 154 7.29 -13.60 8.96
CA GLU A 154 7.19 -14.85 8.21
C GLU A 154 6.20 -14.70 7.04
N THR A 155 6.08 -15.73 6.20
CA THR A 155 5.16 -15.76 5.05
C THR A 155 3.72 -15.40 5.41
N THR A 156 3.21 -15.82 6.58
CA THR A 156 1.84 -15.54 7.01
C THR A 156 1.66 -14.22 7.76
N THR A 157 2.75 -13.54 8.14
CA THR A 157 2.68 -12.41 9.09
C THR A 157 1.86 -11.23 8.56
N LEU A 158 1.85 -10.98 7.25
CA LEU A 158 1.00 -9.95 6.65
C LEU A 158 -0.48 -10.29 6.78
N ARG A 159 -0.85 -11.55 6.53
CA ARG A 159 -2.21 -12.05 6.69
C ARG A 159 -2.67 -11.92 8.14
N GLU A 160 -1.86 -12.43 9.07
CA GLU A 160 -2.19 -12.39 10.49
C GLU A 160 -2.33 -10.95 11.01
N ALA A 161 -1.50 -10.02 10.53
CA ALA A 161 -1.61 -8.60 10.89
C ALA A 161 -2.91 -7.98 10.35
N ALA A 162 -3.30 -8.30 9.12
CA ALA A 162 -4.58 -7.85 8.56
C ALA A 162 -5.77 -8.42 9.34
N GLU A 163 -5.73 -9.72 9.68
CA GLU A 163 -6.80 -10.39 10.43
C GLU A 163 -7.02 -9.79 11.82
N VAL A 164 -5.95 -9.40 12.52
CA VAL A 164 -6.04 -8.71 13.82
C VAL A 164 -6.78 -7.38 13.73
N LEU A 165 -6.64 -6.66 12.61
CA LEU A 165 -7.30 -5.35 12.41
C LEU A 165 -8.70 -5.46 11.83
N MET A 166 -9.06 -6.63 11.30
CA MET A 166 -10.38 -6.92 10.75
C MET A 166 -11.37 -7.49 11.79
N ALA A 167 -10.86 -7.91 12.95
CA ALA A 167 -11.63 -8.44 14.07
C ALA A 167 -12.26 -7.33 14.90
#